data_AF-A0A371I1J4-F1
#
_entry.id   AF-A0A371I1J4-F1
#
_cell.length_a   1.000
_cell.length_b   1.000
_cell.length_c   1.000
_cell.angle_alpha   90.00
_cell.angle_beta   90.00
_cell.angle_gamma   90.00
#
_symmetry.space_group_name_H-M   'P 1'
#
loop_
_entity.id
_entity.type
_entity.pdbx_description
1 polymer ?
#
loop_
_entity_poly.entity_id
_entity_poly.type
_entity_poly.pdbx_seq_one_letter_code
_entity_poly.pdbx_strand_id
1 'polypeptide(L)' 'MRKWCSIIIDGGNNVNVASTRLVEKLNLPILVHPSKGEMVVTKQVSMAFTVKKYSDEMLCDVMPVEATNILLGQPW' A
#
# COMPACT_ATOMS: atom_id res chain seq x y z
N MET A 1 6.82 0.70 -18.29
CA MET A 1 5.39 1.01 -18.55
C MET A 1 4.77 1.58 -17.28
N ARG A 2 4.00 2.67 -17.37
CA ARG A 2 3.22 3.21 -16.22
C ARG A 2 1.89 2.46 -16.11
N LYS A 3 1.52 2.02 -14.91
CA LYS A 3 0.20 1.42 -14.64
C LYS A 3 -0.62 2.38 -13.77
N TRP A 4 -1.90 2.48 -14.07
CA TRP A 4 -2.83 3.34 -13.33
C TRP A 4 -3.53 2.53 -12.23
N CYS A 5 -3.77 3.17 -11.09
CA CYS A 5 -4.50 2.60 -9.97
C CYS A 5 -5.37 3.68 -9.29
N SER A 6 -6.43 3.25 -8.61
CA SER A 6 -7.17 4.11 -7.69
C SER A 6 -6.45 4.22 -6.35
N ILE A 7 -6.47 5.41 -5.77
CA ILE A 7 -5.94 5.70 -4.43
C ILE A 7 -7.09 6.32 -3.64
N ILE A 8 -7.34 5.81 -2.44
CA ILE A 8 -8.16 6.50 -1.44
C ILE A 8 -7.23 7.09 -0.38
N ILE A 9 -7.42 8.37 -0.08
CA ILE A 9 -6.75 9.05 1.02
C ILE A 9 -7.76 9.13 2.16
N ASP A 10 -7.55 8.33 3.19
CA ASP A 10 -8.41 8.25 4.37
C ASP A 10 -7.66 8.74 5.60
N GLY A 11 -7.91 9.99 5.96
CA GLY A 11 -7.31 10.61 7.15
C GLY A 11 -7.83 10.04 8.48
N GLY A 12 -8.80 9.12 8.48
CA GLY A 12 -9.23 8.41 9.69
C GLY A 12 -8.48 7.09 9.94
N ASN A 13 -7.70 6.63 8.97
CA ASN A 13 -6.95 5.38 9.08
C ASN A 13 -5.49 5.65 9.45
N ASN A 14 -4.87 4.80 10.27
CA ASN A 14 -3.49 4.98 10.73
C ASN A 14 -2.47 4.11 9.97
N VAL A 15 -2.92 3.41 8.92
CA VAL A 15 -2.08 2.47 8.15
C VAL A 15 -2.23 2.69 6.66
N ASN A 16 -1.13 2.52 5.93
CA ASN A 16 -1.14 2.45 4.47
C ASN A 16 -1.33 1.01 4.03
N VAL A 17 -2.27 0.78 3.11
CA VAL A 17 -2.61 -0.57 2.64
C VAL A 17 -2.54 -0.64 1.12
N ALA A 18 -1.90 -1.70 0.62
CA ALA A 18 -1.90 -2.06 -0.78
C ALA A 18 -2.66 -3.39 -0.97
N SER A 19 -3.54 -3.44 -1.97
CA SER A 19 -4.23 -4.69 -2.28
C SER A 19 -3.26 -5.74 -2.83
N THR A 20 -3.44 -7.00 -2.43
CA THR A 20 -2.68 -8.13 -2.98
C THR A 20 -2.71 -8.16 -4.51
N ARG A 21 -3.89 -7.88 -5.09
CA ARG A 21 -4.09 -7.81 -6.56
C ARG A 21 -3.19 -6.77 -7.22
N LEU A 22 -3.01 -5.59 -6.61
CA LEU A 22 -2.12 -4.57 -7.14
C LEU A 22 -0.66 -5.01 -7.10
N VAL A 23 -0.23 -5.56 -5.96
CA VAL A 23 1.14 -6.04 -5.73
C VAL A 23 1.51 -7.11 -6.75
N GLU A 24 0.64 -8.10 -6.96
CA GLU A 24 0.81 -9.14 -7.97
C GLU A 24 0.81 -8.58 -9.39
N LYS A 25 -0.13 -7.70 -9.72
CA LYS A 25 -0.22 -7.07 -11.05
C LYS A 25 1.04 -6.25 -11.37
N LEU A 26 1.64 -5.60 -10.39
CA LEU A 26 2.87 -4.84 -10.56
C LEU A 26 4.14 -5.69 -10.42
N ASN A 27 4.00 -6.94 -9.98
CA ASN A 27 5.10 -7.84 -9.66
C ASN A 27 6.11 -7.20 -8.69
N LEU A 28 5.58 -6.54 -7.65
CA LEU A 28 6.39 -5.84 -6.66
C LEU A 28 7.00 -6.81 -5.65
N PRO A 29 8.23 -6.57 -5.19
CA PRO A 29 8.84 -7.37 -4.15
C PRO A 29 8.11 -7.19 -2.83
N ILE A 30 7.75 -8.31 -2.21
CA ILE A 30 7.15 -8.32 -0.87
C ILE A 30 8.26 -8.35 0.16
N LEU A 31 8.17 -7.45 1.13
CA LEU A 31 9.03 -7.39 2.30
C LEU A 31 8.38 -8.14 3.46
N VAL A 32 9.19 -8.88 4.22
CA VAL A 32 8.74 -9.55 5.44
C VAL A 32 8.54 -8.49 6.51
N HIS A 33 7.35 -8.42 7.09
CA HIS A 33 7.04 -7.45 8.13
C HIS A 33 7.82 -7.80 9.41
N PRO A 34 8.55 -6.84 10.04
CA PRO A 34 9.15 -7.06 11.35
C PRO A 34 8.03 -7.16 12.40
N SER A 35 7.68 -8.37 12.82
CA SER A 35 6.57 -8.62 13.75
C SER A 35 6.84 -8.04 15.14
N LYS A 36 6.03 -7.07 15.61
CA LYS A 36 6.00 -6.59 17.01
C LYS A 36 4.57 -6.32 17.52
N GLY A 37 3.58 -7.15 17.20
CA GLY A 37 2.22 -6.96 17.72
C GLY A 37 1.14 -7.88 17.13
N GLU A 38 -0.02 -7.89 17.79
CA GLU A 38 -1.18 -8.78 17.65
C GLU A 38 -1.89 -8.80 16.27
N MET A 39 -1.50 -7.91 15.35
CA MET A 39 -2.13 -7.82 14.02
C MET A 39 -1.31 -8.60 12.99
N VAL A 40 -1.92 -9.64 12.40
CA VAL A 40 -1.28 -10.58 11.45
C VAL A 40 -1.12 -9.95 10.06
N VAL A 41 -0.46 -8.80 9.98
CA VAL A 41 0.06 -8.31 8.69
C VAL A 41 1.44 -8.92 8.50
N THR A 42 1.53 -9.94 7.66
CA THR A 42 2.77 -10.71 7.46
C THR A 42 3.65 -10.16 6.32
N LYS A 43 3.14 -9.20 5.55
CA LYS A 43 3.71 -8.77 4.27
C LYS A 43 3.57 -7.27 4.07
N GLN A 44 4.66 -6.61 3.70
CA GLN A 44 4.70 -5.21 3.31
C GLN A 44 5.22 -5.05 1.87
N VAL A 45 4.96 -3.91 1.27
CA VAL A 45 5.49 -3.54 -0.04
C VAL A 45 5.95 -2.09 -0.01
N SER A 46 7.15 -1.82 -0.52
CA SER A 46 7.54 -0.44 -0.84
C SER A 46 7.07 -0.12 -2.24
N MET A 47 6.44 1.02 -2.43
CA MET A 47 5.98 1.44 -3.74
C MET A 47 6.05 2.95 -3.92
N ALA A 48 6.50 3.36 -5.10
CA ALA A 48 6.46 4.74 -5.53
C ALA A 48 5.19 5.00 -6.34
N PHE A 49 4.54 6.13 -6.07
CA PHE A 49 3.39 6.59 -6.84
C PHE A 49 3.58 8.03 -7.31
N THR A 50 2.75 8.46 -8.26
CA THR A 50 2.78 9.83 -8.76
C THR A 50 1.36 10.30 -9.00
N VAL A 51 0.98 11.41 -8.37
CA VAL A 51 -0.29 12.10 -8.55
C VAL A 51 0.00 13.49 -9.12
N LYS A 52 -0.28 13.67 -10.41
CA LYS A 52 0.06 14.90 -11.14
C LYS A 52 1.55 15.22 -11.05
N LYS A 53 1.92 16.24 -10.28
CA LYS A 53 3.31 16.70 -10.03
C LYS A 53 3.88 16.18 -8.71
N TYR A 54 3.07 15.54 -7.88
CA TYR A 54 3.49 14.95 -6.61
C TYR A 54 3.98 13.52 -6.86
N SER A 55 5.15 13.20 -6.34
CA SER A 55 5.71 11.85 -6.38
C SER A 55 6.23 11.52 -4.99
N ASP A 56 5.97 10.30 -4.54
CA ASP A 56 6.35 9.85 -3.22
C ASP A 56 6.55 8.34 -3.20
N GLU A 57 7.30 7.86 -2.21
CA GLU A 57 7.51 6.46 -1.92
C GLU A 57 6.95 6.13 -0.56
N MET A 58 6.23 5.01 -0.47
CA MET A 58 5.54 4.62 0.76
C MET A 58 5.68 3.13 1.02
N LEU A 59 5.68 2.80 2.31
CA LEU A 59 5.57 1.44 2.80
C LEU A 59 4.08 1.16 3.07
N CYS A 60 3.57 0.08 2.48
CA CYS A 60 2.19 -0.36 2.66
C CYS A 60 2.13 -1.79 3.17
N ASP A 61 1.16 -2.03 4.05
CA ASP A 61 0.74 -3.36 4.45
C ASP A 61 -0.03 -4.03 3.31
N VAL A 62 0.27 -5.29 3.03
CA VAL A 62 -0.41 -6.03 1.96
C VAL A 62 -1.61 -6.76 2.54
N MET A 63 -2.81 -6.40 2.09
CA MET A 63 -4.06 -7.02 2.55
C MET A 63 -4.96 -7.39 1.37
N PRO A 64 -5.77 -8.47 1.49
CA PRO A 64 -6.80 -8.79 0.53
C PRO A 64 -7.98 -7.81 0.66
N VAL A 65 -7.84 -6.62 0.07
CA VAL A 65 -8.89 -5.60 0.03
C VAL A 65 -9.55 -5.61 -1.35
N GLU A 66 -10.88 -5.68 -1.39
CA GLU A 66 -11.66 -5.69 -2.64
C GLU A 66 -12.01 -4.29 -3.15
N ALA A 67 -12.04 -3.28 -2.27
CA ALA A 67 -12.58 -1.96 -2.57
C ALA A 67 -11.60 -1.03 -3.33
N THR A 68 -10.29 -1.16 -3.14
CA THR A 68 -9.31 -0.22 -3.72
C THR A 68 -7.98 -0.87 -4.02
N ASN A 69 -7.21 -0.26 -4.92
CA ASN A 69 -5.84 -0.71 -5.16
C ASN A 69 -4.90 -0.28 -4.03
N ILE A 70 -5.08 0.94 -3.49
CA ILE A 70 -4.27 1.58 -2.45
C ILE A 70 -5.19 2.37 -1.50
N LEU A 71 -4.94 2.26 -0.20
CA LEU A 71 -5.50 3.10 0.86
C LEU A 71 -4.35 3.79 1.61
N LEU A 72 -4.38 5.13 1.66
CA LEU A 72 -3.40 5.92 2.40
C LEU A 72 -4.02 6.40 3.70
N GLY A 73 -3.39 6.03 4.81
CA GLY A 73 -3.73 6.53 6.15
C GLY A 73 -3.10 7.89 6.44
N GLN A 74 -3.32 8.40 7.65
CA GLN A 74 -2.55 9.52 8.17
C GLN A 74 -1.08 9.15 8.24
N PRO A 75 -0.18 10.07 7.83
CA PRO A 75 1.23 9.81 7.91
C PRO A 75 1.65 9.61 9.37
N TRP A 76 1.10 10.41 10.31
CA TRP A 76 1.29 10.37 11.77
C TRP A 76 0.16 11.17 12.42
#